data_AF-M2PE89-F1
#
_entry.id   AF-M2PE89-F1
#
_cell.length_a   1.000
_cell.length_b   1.000
_cell.length_c   1.000
_cell.angle_alpha   90.00
_cell.angle_beta   90.00
_cell.angle_gamma   90.00
#
_symmetry.space_group_name_H-M   'P 1'
#
loop_
_entity.id
_entity.type
_entity.pdbx_description
1 polymer ?
#
loop_
_entity_poly.entity_id
_entity_poly.type
_entity_poly.pdbx_seq_one_letter_code
_entity_poly.pdbx_strand_id
1 'polypeptide(L)'
;MTRANESISHPYLPPQLLEELKKSPGRRYVNSYIHDAAAKQFRSDLNKNKVYLDSEVTLVPPSFVPESLRDTFSEDLTFGKGEKKTYLHLAAYFGDVPFTYECLRLGIKVDTKDAHGETPLLLACKRLVFHRCIYPYVDISSLSKDFGISVPTDTGGGSLLSYIVGEIASVAEILIAQHADVNIDLDGFSPLILACKAQYLPLVKLLLEHGANARIFPSADLSLFFLNRAERNQFRRLLEAHSTPTPRPPRPCPCWSGKPLQDCHAAEERPYPIEFLCPCASEKVYGACCRKRFYLGEVWNEEYQAIATTRLTATSETYIRDTALLPTFAQVTAYLKTNFACQPVYYPQLEAAFKQQKTAMARKLIDEKLADPAFVHAMQSLPFVALGFNRKYSKVFCKTLADKWNKAIDDYISRGSDTAGRPPKEIAMAAKVNENGGALYMRCEADGCTIRTDDNILRECSRCKGIYYCNADCQKAHWSQHRGRCKSSRVMPSEKYIQLLPSQLAVKEELVCVMEASLRRIRGMRHVSLAFAGSHMDVAGVFLSLDFQTGKDFANNPQM
;
A
#
# COMPACT_ATOMS: atom_id res chain seq x y z
N MET A 1 18.36 20.96 -30.35
CA MET A 1 17.04 20.54 -29.85
C MET A 1 17.01 20.72 -28.36
N THR A 2 16.00 21.43 -27.89
CA THR A 2 15.88 22.10 -26.59
C THR A 2 16.00 21.15 -25.39
N ARG A 3 16.95 21.46 -24.49
CA ARG A 3 17.01 20.97 -23.10
C ARG A 3 15.70 21.35 -22.41
N ALA A 4 14.74 20.43 -22.38
CA ALA A 4 13.62 20.53 -21.48
C ALA A 4 14.14 20.31 -20.06
N ASN A 5 13.89 21.30 -19.22
CA ASN A 5 14.19 21.35 -17.81
C ASN A 5 13.24 20.38 -17.07
N GLU A 6 13.40 19.07 -17.25
CA GLU A 6 12.75 18.09 -16.39
C GLU A 6 13.58 17.99 -15.12
N SER A 7 13.13 18.61 -14.03
CA SER A 7 13.62 18.31 -12.70
C SER A 7 13.34 16.82 -12.44
N ILE A 8 14.32 15.96 -12.68
CA ILE A 8 14.20 14.51 -12.49
C ILE A 8 14.06 14.24 -10.99
N SER A 9 12.84 14.30 -10.47
CA SER A 9 12.56 13.84 -9.11
C SER A 9 12.48 12.31 -9.18
N HIS A 10 13.50 11.60 -8.71
CA HIS A 10 13.41 10.15 -8.49
C HIS A 10 12.48 9.92 -7.30
N PRO A 11 11.19 9.63 -7.53
CA PRO A 11 10.14 9.89 -6.56
C PRO A 11 10.00 8.74 -5.56
N TYR A 12 11.05 7.95 -5.39
CA TYR A 12 11.08 6.84 -4.44
C TYR A 12 12.38 6.82 -3.63
N LEU A 13 13.37 7.64 -3.95
CA LEU A 13 14.60 7.72 -3.15
C LEU A 13 14.65 9.05 -2.40
N PRO A 14 15.14 9.06 -1.14
CA PRO A 14 15.26 10.30 -0.39
C PRO A 14 16.29 11.23 -1.06
N PRO A 15 16.07 12.56 -1.04
CA PRO A 15 16.97 13.52 -1.69
C PRO A 15 18.42 13.44 -1.21
N GLN A 16 18.64 13.15 0.07
CA GLN A 16 19.98 13.03 0.65
C GLN A 16 20.78 11.90 0.01
N LEU A 17 20.18 10.71 -0.14
CA LEU A 17 20.79 9.58 -0.82
C LEU A 17 21.10 9.91 -2.30
N LEU A 18 20.19 10.59 -2.99
CA LEU A 18 20.42 11.00 -4.38
C LEU A 18 21.62 11.95 -4.51
N GLU A 19 21.76 12.91 -3.58
CA GLU A 19 22.91 13.81 -3.56
C GLU A 19 24.23 13.08 -3.26
N GLU A 20 24.22 12.08 -2.38
CA GLU A 20 25.38 11.22 -2.11
C GLU A 20 25.77 10.38 -3.34
N LEU A 21 24.78 9.80 -4.02
CA LEU A 21 25.00 9.01 -5.23
C LEU A 21 25.53 9.86 -6.39
N LYS A 22 25.09 11.12 -6.51
CA LYS A 22 25.62 12.08 -7.50
C LYS A 22 27.07 12.47 -7.22
N LYS A 23 27.43 12.64 -5.95
CA LYS A 23 28.77 13.10 -5.53
C LYS A 23 29.81 11.99 -5.50
N SER A 24 29.38 10.72 -5.48
CA SER A 24 30.28 9.58 -5.43
C SER A 24 31.11 9.49 -6.72
N PRO A 25 32.42 9.78 -6.69
CA PRO A 25 33.26 9.71 -7.87
C PRO A 25 33.30 8.26 -8.35
N GLY A 26 33.00 8.04 -9.63
CA GLY A 26 33.01 6.69 -10.21
C GLY A 26 31.76 5.84 -9.93
N ARG A 27 30.58 6.42 -9.63
CA ARG A 27 29.31 5.67 -9.68
C ARG A 27 28.50 5.96 -10.94
N ARG A 28 27.71 4.99 -11.41
CA ARG A 28 26.91 5.08 -12.65
C ARG A 28 25.64 5.91 -12.47
N TYR A 29 25.63 7.00 -11.69
CA TYR A 29 24.40 7.75 -11.40
C TYR A 29 23.71 8.24 -12.68
N VAL A 30 24.44 8.94 -13.55
CA VAL A 30 23.88 9.55 -14.77
C VAL A 30 23.34 8.52 -15.77
N ASN A 31 23.98 7.34 -15.86
CA ASN A 31 23.63 6.28 -16.80
C ASN A 31 22.91 5.09 -16.12
N SER A 32 22.34 5.34 -14.93
CA SER A 32 21.57 4.34 -14.20
C SER A 32 20.19 4.18 -14.84
N TYR A 33 19.67 2.96 -14.77
CA TYR A 33 18.31 2.63 -15.20
C TYR A 33 17.27 3.47 -14.48
N ILE A 34 17.55 4.08 -13.32
CA ILE A 34 16.60 5.02 -12.70
C ILE A 34 16.22 6.19 -13.64
N HIS A 35 17.05 6.53 -14.62
CA HIS A 35 16.78 7.57 -15.62
C HIS A 35 16.12 7.05 -16.90
N ASP A 36 16.09 5.73 -17.11
CA ASP A 36 15.62 5.13 -18.35
C ASP A 36 14.08 5.22 -18.50
N ALA A 37 13.61 5.37 -19.73
CA ALA A 37 12.18 5.39 -20.05
C ALA A 37 11.47 4.09 -19.62
N ALA A 38 12.17 2.96 -19.69
CA ALA A 38 11.70 1.69 -19.20
C ALA A 38 11.56 1.63 -17.67
N ALA A 39 12.36 2.40 -16.92
CA ALA A 39 12.15 2.57 -15.49
C ALA A 39 11.00 3.55 -15.18
N LYS A 40 10.69 4.48 -16.08
CA LYS A 40 9.44 5.26 -15.97
C LYS A 40 8.23 4.36 -16.19
N GLN A 41 8.28 3.48 -17.18
CA GLN A 41 7.25 2.46 -17.43
C GLN A 41 7.15 1.50 -16.24
N PHE A 42 8.26 1.02 -15.69
CA PHE A 42 8.33 0.27 -14.43
C PHE A 42 7.58 0.98 -13.30
N ARG A 43 7.87 2.25 -13.03
CA ARG A 43 7.20 3.03 -11.98
C ARG A 43 5.71 3.24 -12.26
N SER A 44 5.33 3.44 -13.52
CA SER A 44 3.94 3.60 -13.97
C SER A 44 3.18 2.28 -13.83
N ASP A 45 3.74 1.16 -14.30
CA ASP A 45 3.17 -0.18 -14.19
C ASP A 45 3.10 -0.64 -12.75
N LEU A 46 4.12 -0.35 -11.93
CA LEU A 46 4.05 -0.53 -10.50
C LEU A 46 2.89 0.25 -9.92
N ASN A 47 2.75 1.54 -10.24
CA ASN A 47 1.65 2.38 -9.77
C ASN A 47 0.27 1.94 -10.26
N LYS A 48 0.15 1.39 -11.47
CA LYS A 48 -1.08 0.88 -12.09
C LYS A 48 -1.48 -0.48 -11.55
N ASN A 49 -0.48 -1.33 -11.28
CA ASN A 49 -0.65 -2.67 -10.70
C ASN A 49 -0.53 -2.65 -9.17
N LYS A 50 -0.45 -1.47 -8.53
CA LYS A 50 -0.62 -1.38 -7.06
C LYS A 50 -2.02 -1.83 -6.74
N VAL A 51 -2.09 -3.02 -6.20
CA VAL A 51 -3.26 -3.44 -5.46
C VAL A 51 -3.29 -2.60 -4.17
N TYR A 52 -4.40 -1.90 -3.96
CA TYR A 52 -4.68 -1.16 -2.74
C TYR A 52 -5.36 -2.05 -1.73
N LEU A 53 -5.08 -1.79 -0.45
CA LEU A 53 -5.41 -2.72 0.62
C LEU A 53 -6.78 -2.43 1.19
N ASP A 54 -7.72 -2.29 0.28
CA ASP A 54 -8.92 -3.08 0.46
C ASP A 54 -8.63 -4.56 0.02
N SER A 55 -7.39 -4.87 -0.39
CA SER A 55 -6.64 -6.17 -0.38
C SER A 55 -5.09 -6.03 -0.25
N GLU A 56 -4.50 -6.06 0.97
CA GLU A 56 -3.13 -6.54 1.33
C GLU A 56 -1.83 -6.07 0.60
N VAL A 57 -0.92 -5.30 1.24
CA VAL A 57 0.33 -4.59 0.80
C VAL A 57 0.58 -4.23 -0.69
N THR A 58 0.98 -2.98 -0.97
CA THR A 58 1.57 -2.66 -2.29
C THR A 58 2.88 -3.42 -2.42
N LEU A 59 2.83 -4.54 -3.14
CA LEU A 59 3.97 -5.38 -3.38
C LEU A 59 4.23 -5.46 -4.87
N VAL A 60 5.51 -5.49 -5.22
CA VAL A 60 5.91 -5.90 -6.56
C VAL A 60 5.81 -7.42 -6.60
N PRO A 61 5.12 -8.02 -7.60
CA PRO A 61 5.16 -9.46 -7.78
C PRO A 61 6.61 -9.95 -7.80
N PRO A 62 6.93 -11.10 -7.19
CA PRO A 62 8.30 -11.56 -7.06
C PRO A 62 9.05 -11.58 -8.40
N SER A 63 8.42 -12.05 -9.47
CA SER A 63 9.00 -12.21 -10.82
C SER A 63 8.45 -11.19 -11.82
N PHE A 64 8.65 -9.90 -11.58
CA PHE A 64 8.12 -8.82 -12.43
C PHE A 64 9.19 -8.14 -13.30
N VAL A 65 9.12 -8.35 -14.62
CA VAL A 65 9.79 -7.56 -15.67
C VAL A 65 8.82 -7.37 -16.85
N PRO A 66 8.45 -6.13 -17.23
CA PRO A 66 7.56 -5.81 -18.35
C PRO A 66 8.10 -6.27 -19.70
N GLU A 67 7.19 -6.52 -20.63
CA GLU A 67 7.49 -6.99 -21.99
C GLU A 67 8.40 -6.05 -22.78
N SER A 68 8.28 -4.74 -22.60
CA SER A 68 9.04 -3.73 -23.34
C SER A 68 10.55 -3.76 -23.08
N LEU A 69 10.99 -4.38 -21.97
CA LEU A 69 12.42 -4.54 -21.64
C LEU A 69 12.99 -5.87 -22.11
N ARG A 70 12.17 -6.78 -22.64
CA ARG A 70 12.63 -8.14 -23.04
C ARG A 70 13.49 -8.12 -24.30
N ASP A 71 13.28 -7.15 -25.17
CA ASP A 71 13.89 -7.07 -26.51
C ASP A 71 15.11 -6.13 -26.57
N THR A 72 15.50 -5.52 -25.45
CA THR A 72 16.54 -4.47 -25.42
C THR A 72 17.95 -4.99 -25.08
N PHE A 73 18.08 -6.26 -24.68
CA PHE A 73 19.33 -6.81 -24.16
C PHE A 73 19.98 -7.84 -25.12
N SER A 74 21.30 -7.97 -25.05
CA SER A 74 22.10 -8.88 -25.90
C SER A 74 21.76 -10.36 -25.69
N GLU A 75 22.20 -11.24 -26.60
CA GLU A 75 21.89 -12.68 -26.61
C GLU A 75 22.23 -13.42 -25.30
N ASP A 76 23.20 -12.92 -24.52
CA ASP A 76 23.61 -13.49 -23.22
C ASP A 76 22.67 -13.12 -22.05
N LEU A 77 21.71 -12.21 -22.28
CA LEU A 77 20.82 -11.66 -21.25
C LEU A 77 19.34 -11.81 -21.62
N THR A 78 18.89 -13.05 -21.71
CA THR A 78 17.49 -13.36 -21.99
C THR A 78 16.60 -13.04 -20.77
N PHE A 79 15.59 -12.19 -20.97
CA PHE A 79 14.51 -11.87 -20.00
C PHE A 79 13.15 -12.38 -20.49
N GLY A 80 13.15 -13.49 -21.23
CA GLY A 80 11.94 -14.11 -21.75
C GLY A 80 10.93 -14.45 -20.64
N LYS A 81 9.65 -14.62 -21.02
CA LYS A 81 8.54 -14.93 -20.09
C LYS A 81 8.78 -16.18 -19.23
N GLY A 82 9.65 -17.09 -19.68
CA GLY A 82 10.05 -18.30 -18.95
C GLY A 82 11.12 -18.10 -17.87
N GLU A 83 11.89 -17.00 -17.91
CA GLU A 83 13.10 -16.79 -17.11
C GLU A 83 12.83 -16.38 -15.66
N LYS A 84 11.64 -15.87 -15.34
CA LYS A 84 11.22 -15.43 -13.98
C LYS A 84 12.15 -14.41 -13.27
N LYS A 85 13.06 -13.75 -14.00
CA LYS A 85 13.96 -12.71 -13.49
C LYS A 85 13.20 -11.48 -12.99
N THR A 86 13.88 -10.66 -12.19
CA THR A 86 13.35 -9.43 -11.56
C THR A 86 14.22 -8.22 -11.92
N TYR A 87 13.74 -7.02 -11.63
CA TYR A 87 14.57 -5.81 -11.73
C TYR A 87 15.80 -5.82 -10.81
N LEU A 88 15.78 -6.57 -9.70
CA LEU A 88 16.98 -6.78 -8.90
C LEU A 88 18.02 -7.66 -9.61
N HIS A 89 17.61 -8.63 -10.43
CA HIS A 89 18.54 -9.39 -11.26
C HIS A 89 19.18 -8.49 -12.33
N LEU A 90 18.39 -7.62 -12.96
CA LEU A 90 18.90 -6.59 -13.88
C LEU A 90 19.92 -5.69 -13.19
N ALA A 91 19.57 -5.13 -12.03
CA ALA A 91 20.47 -4.26 -11.28
C ALA A 91 21.75 -4.97 -10.85
N ALA A 92 21.65 -6.22 -10.38
CA ALA A 92 22.80 -7.07 -10.04
C ALA A 92 23.70 -7.39 -11.24
N TYR A 93 23.12 -7.65 -12.41
CA TYR A 93 23.87 -7.96 -13.63
C TYR A 93 24.72 -6.78 -14.10
N PHE A 94 24.13 -5.58 -14.06
CA PHE A 94 24.76 -4.33 -14.52
C PHE A 94 25.59 -3.61 -13.45
N GLY A 95 25.49 -4.01 -12.18
CA GLY A 95 26.08 -3.26 -11.06
C GLY A 95 25.38 -1.92 -10.82
N ASP A 96 24.08 -1.81 -11.12
CA ASP A 96 23.37 -0.54 -11.02
C ASP A 96 22.95 -0.23 -9.57
N VAL A 97 23.83 0.47 -8.86
CA VAL A 97 23.63 0.82 -7.44
C VAL A 97 22.38 1.69 -7.21
N PRO A 98 22.18 2.83 -7.91
CA PRO A 98 20.97 3.63 -7.70
C PRO A 98 19.67 2.86 -7.98
N PHE A 99 19.66 2.02 -9.03
CA PHE A 99 18.48 1.24 -9.36
C PHE A 99 18.23 0.11 -8.34
N THR A 100 19.28 -0.47 -7.78
CA THR A 100 19.19 -1.43 -6.66
C THR A 100 18.48 -0.81 -5.46
N TYR A 101 18.86 0.41 -5.06
CA TYR A 101 18.21 1.13 -3.96
C TYR A 101 16.72 1.36 -4.22
N GLU A 102 16.36 1.75 -5.45
CA GLU A 102 14.97 2.00 -5.83
C GLU A 102 14.14 0.70 -5.86
N CYS A 103 14.69 -0.38 -6.41
CA CYS A 103 14.05 -1.69 -6.45
C CYS A 103 13.72 -2.23 -5.05
N LEU A 104 14.67 -2.15 -4.13
CA LEU A 104 14.49 -2.58 -2.74
C LEU A 104 13.48 -1.69 -2.01
N ARG A 105 13.52 -0.38 -2.26
CA ARG A 105 12.54 0.57 -1.68
C ARG A 105 11.11 0.29 -2.12
N LEU A 106 10.95 -0.15 -3.36
CA LEU A 106 9.66 -0.50 -3.95
C LEU A 106 9.14 -1.86 -3.50
N GLY A 107 9.94 -2.63 -2.74
CA GLY A 107 9.53 -3.90 -2.14
C GLY A 107 9.76 -5.11 -3.03
N ILE A 108 10.70 -5.04 -3.99
CA ILE A 108 11.13 -6.25 -4.70
C ILE A 108 11.86 -7.16 -3.72
N LYS A 109 11.38 -8.41 -3.58
CA LYS A 109 11.95 -9.40 -2.66
C LYS A 109 13.41 -9.70 -3.03
N VAL A 110 14.28 -9.58 -2.04
CA VAL A 110 15.75 -9.66 -2.21
C VAL A 110 16.23 -11.03 -2.70
N ASP A 111 15.57 -12.11 -2.28
CA ASP A 111 15.93 -13.50 -2.60
C ASP A 111 14.99 -14.16 -3.62
N THR A 112 14.29 -13.37 -4.46
CA THR A 112 13.51 -13.99 -5.55
C THR A 112 14.44 -14.82 -6.42
N LYS A 113 14.06 -16.06 -6.69
CA LYS A 113 14.76 -16.94 -7.63
C LYS A 113 14.22 -16.79 -9.04
N ASP A 114 15.12 -16.75 -10.01
CA ASP A 114 14.78 -16.88 -11.42
C ASP A 114 14.43 -18.34 -11.79
N ALA A 115 14.23 -18.62 -13.07
CA ALA A 115 13.87 -19.95 -13.57
C ALA A 115 15.00 -20.99 -13.41
N HIS A 116 16.24 -20.53 -13.28
CA HIS A 116 17.42 -21.37 -13.02
C HIS A 116 17.69 -21.52 -11.52
N GLY A 117 16.89 -20.87 -10.66
CA GLY A 117 17.09 -20.90 -9.22
C GLY A 117 18.09 -19.85 -8.72
N GLU A 118 18.60 -18.98 -9.59
CA GLU A 118 19.56 -17.92 -9.23
C GLU A 118 18.86 -16.80 -8.48
N THR A 119 19.50 -16.28 -7.43
CA THR A 119 19.09 -15.05 -6.75
C THR A 119 19.90 -13.85 -7.27
N PRO A 120 19.44 -12.60 -7.07
CA PRO A 120 20.21 -11.41 -7.43
C PRO A 120 21.62 -11.40 -6.82
N LEU A 121 21.77 -11.85 -5.57
CA LEU A 121 23.07 -11.95 -4.90
C LEU A 121 23.99 -12.96 -5.59
N LEU A 122 23.47 -14.14 -5.94
CA LEU A 122 24.24 -15.17 -6.62
C LEU A 122 24.69 -14.69 -8.01
N LEU A 123 23.80 -14.03 -8.74
CA LEU A 123 24.10 -13.43 -10.04
C LEU A 123 25.21 -12.37 -9.94
N ALA A 124 25.13 -11.45 -8.97
CA ALA A 124 26.19 -10.46 -8.72
C ALA A 124 27.55 -11.14 -8.44
N CYS A 125 27.56 -12.20 -7.63
CA CYS A 125 28.78 -12.95 -7.33
C CYS A 125 29.35 -13.67 -8.56
N LYS A 126 28.51 -14.32 -9.39
CA LYS A 126 28.94 -14.94 -10.66
C LYS A 126 29.54 -13.90 -11.60
N ARG A 127 28.92 -12.72 -11.68
CA ARG A 127 29.42 -11.59 -12.47
C ARG A 127 30.77 -11.08 -11.96
N LEU A 128 30.99 -11.02 -10.65
CA LEU A 128 32.31 -10.69 -10.08
C LEU A 128 33.38 -11.69 -10.50
N VAL A 129 33.09 -12.99 -10.48
CA VAL A 129 34.04 -14.02 -10.97
C VAL A 129 34.36 -13.77 -12.44
N PHE A 130 33.34 -13.54 -13.27
CA PHE A 130 33.51 -13.31 -14.70
C PHE A 130 34.40 -12.08 -14.99
N HIS A 131 34.17 -10.96 -14.28
CA HIS A 131 34.96 -9.74 -14.44
C HIS A 131 36.35 -9.80 -13.84
N ARG A 132 36.57 -10.54 -12.76
CA ARG A 132 37.92 -10.61 -12.13
C ARG A 132 38.79 -11.73 -12.70
N CYS A 133 38.19 -12.81 -13.23
CA CYS A 133 38.93 -13.99 -13.66
C CYS A 133 38.96 -14.20 -15.17
N ILE A 134 37.92 -13.76 -15.91
CA ILE A 134 37.77 -14.07 -17.33
C ILE A 134 38.06 -12.82 -18.18
N TYR A 135 37.40 -11.69 -17.90
CA TYR A 135 37.55 -10.48 -18.69
C TYR A 135 38.91 -9.77 -18.69
N PRO A 136 39.84 -9.93 -17.72
CA PRO A 136 41.19 -9.42 -17.86
C PRO A 136 41.94 -9.99 -19.09
N TYR A 137 41.43 -11.08 -19.69
CA TYR A 137 42.04 -11.82 -20.79
C TYR A 137 41.25 -11.74 -22.11
N VAL A 138 40.20 -10.90 -22.17
CA VAL A 138 39.32 -10.73 -23.35
C VAL A 138 39.24 -9.25 -23.72
N ASP A 139 39.15 -8.92 -25.02
CA ASP A 139 38.98 -7.54 -25.48
C ASP A 139 37.61 -6.99 -25.05
N ILE A 140 37.62 -6.07 -24.08
CA ILE A 140 36.43 -5.49 -23.43
C ILE A 140 35.91 -4.21 -24.10
N SER A 141 36.40 -3.85 -25.29
CA SER A 141 35.96 -2.65 -26.02
C SER A 141 34.44 -2.67 -26.33
N SER A 142 33.84 -3.85 -26.49
CA SER A 142 32.40 -4.06 -26.69
C SER A 142 31.54 -3.81 -25.44
N LEU A 143 32.08 -4.00 -24.21
CA LEU A 143 31.32 -3.79 -22.97
C LEU A 143 30.90 -2.32 -22.78
N SER A 144 31.66 -1.35 -23.31
CA SER A 144 31.27 0.06 -23.19
C SER A 144 29.87 0.33 -23.78
N LYS A 145 29.49 -0.38 -24.86
CA LYS A 145 28.17 -0.29 -25.49
C LYS A 145 27.09 -1.01 -24.69
N ASP A 146 27.34 -2.25 -24.28
CA ASP A 146 26.35 -3.07 -23.56
C ASP A 146 26.02 -2.52 -22.17
N PHE A 147 27.00 -1.86 -21.54
CA PHE A 147 26.82 -1.22 -20.24
C PHE A 147 26.49 0.26 -20.36
N GLY A 148 26.42 0.87 -21.55
CA GLY A 148 26.17 2.31 -21.69
C GLY A 148 27.09 3.20 -20.82
N ILE A 149 28.31 2.73 -20.54
CA ILE A 149 29.26 3.40 -19.64
C ILE A 149 30.05 4.42 -20.46
N SER A 150 29.82 5.71 -20.24
CA SER A 150 30.81 6.73 -20.57
C SER A 150 31.94 6.62 -19.55
N VAL A 151 33.07 6.04 -19.95
CA VAL A 151 34.25 5.96 -19.08
C VAL A 151 34.67 7.40 -18.77
N PRO A 152 34.76 7.83 -17.49
CA PRO A 152 35.36 9.11 -17.19
C PRO A 152 36.78 9.12 -17.73
N THR A 153 37.16 10.13 -18.50
CA THR A 153 38.54 10.29 -19.01
C THR A 153 39.56 10.53 -17.88
N ASP A 154 39.09 10.63 -16.64
CA ASP A 154 39.87 10.94 -15.44
C ASP A 154 39.54 9.95 -14.30
N THR A 155 39.70 8.64 -14.54
CA THR A 155 39.55 7.60 -13.50
C THR A 155 40.73 7.51 -12.54
N GLY A 156 41.53 8.58 -12.34
CA GLY A 156 42.64 8.57 -11.38
C GLY A 156 43.60 7.37 -11.53
N GLY A 157 43.73 6.82 -12.74
CA GLY A 157 44.55 5.64 -13.06
C GLY A 157 43.87 4.25 -12.98
N GLY A 158 42.57 4.13 -12.66
CA GLY A 158 41.85 2.85 -12.62
C GLY A 158 41.30 2.38 -13.98
N SER A 159 41.34 1.07 -14.26
CA SER A 159 40.80 0.48 -15.50
C SER A 159 39.26 0.37 -15.49
N LEU A 160 38.61 0.39 -16.66
CA LEU A 160 37.15 0.17 -16.79
C LEU A 160 36.67 -1.10 -16.06
N LEU A 161 37.51 -2.14 -16.05
CA LEU A 161 37.22 -3.38 -15.36
C LEU A 161 37.16 -3.21 -13.83
N SER A 162 38.09 -2.43 -13.25
CA SER A 162 38.09 -2.14 -11.82
C SER A 162 36.83 -1.38 -11.37
N TYR A 163 36.33 -0.48 -12.24
CA TYR A 163 35.09 0.24 -12.04
C TYR A 163 33.87 -0.70 -12.03
N ILE A 164 33.73 -1.55 -13.05
CA ILE A 164 32.60 -2.49 -13.16
C ILE A 164 32.58 -3.45 -11.97
N VAL A 165 33.74 -3.97 -11.57
CA VAL A 165 33.89 -4.82 -10.40
C VAL A 165 33.43 -4.10 -9.12
N GLY A 166 33.80 -2.82 -8.94
CA GLY A 166 33.38 -2.03 -7.78
C GLY A 166 31.87 -1.80 -7.71
N GLU A 167 31.22 -1.55 -8.84
CA GLU A 167 29.77 -1.34 -8.90
C GLU A 167 28.99 -2.66 -8.65
N ILE A 168 29.43 -3.79 -9.24
CA ILE A 168 28.80 -5.10 -8.96
C ILE A 168 29.01 -5.49 -7.50
N ALA A 169 30.21 -5.25 -6.94
CA ALA A 169 30.48 -5.50 -5.52
C ALA A 169 29.58 -4.64 -4.63
N SER A 170 29.42 -3.34 -4.94
CA SER A 170 28.51 -2.45 -4.21
C SER A 170 27.06 -2.96 -4.21
N VAL A 171 26.58 -3.49 -5.34
CA VAL A 171 25.23 -4.11 -5.38
C VAL A 171 25.16 -5.34 -4.48
N ALA A 172 26.16 -6.22 -4.50
CA ALA A 172 26.22 -7.38 -3.60
C ALA A 172 26.23 -6.95 -2.12
N GLU A 173 26.99 -5.92 -1.77
CA GLU A 173 27.03 -5.36 -0.41
C GLU A 173 25.65 -4.85 0.05
N ILE A 174 24.92 -4.13 -0.82
CA ILE A 174 23.57 -3.64 -0.52
C ILE A 174 22.60 -4.81 -0.29
N LEU A 175 22.65 -5.84 -1.14
CA LEU A 175 21.79 -7.03 -1.00
C LEU A 175 22.07 -7.77 0.31
N ILE A 176 23.35 -7.96 0.68
CA ILE A 176 23.75 -8.61 1.94
C ILE A 176 23.31 -7.78 3.14
N ALA A 177 23.49 -6.45 3.10
CA ALA A 177 23.02 -5.54 4.12
C ALA A 177 21.49 -5.61 4.29
N GLN A 178 20.76 -5.81 3.20
CA GLN A 178 19.32 -6.08 3.19
C GLN A 178 18.93 -7.52 3.58
N HIS A 179 19.86 -8.28 4.16
CA HIS A 179 19.68 -9.62 4.71
C HIS A 179 19.33 -10.70 3.68
N ALA A 180 19.79 -10.54 2.43
CA ALA A 180 19.77 -11.62 1.43
C ALA A 180 20.34 -12.94 2.00
N ASP A 181 19.85 -14.06 1.50
CA ASP A 181 20.35 -15.38 1.91
C ASP A 181 21.78 -15.62 1.39
N VAL A 182 22.75 -15.42 2.29
CA VAL A 182 24.18 -15.62 2.02
C VAL A 182 24.59 -17.10 1.93
N ASN A 183 23.70 -18.03 2.29
CA ASN A 183 23.95 -19.47 2.28
C ASN A 183 23.20 -20.19 1.16
N ILE A 184 22.58 -19.45 0.22
CA ILE A 184 21.99 -20.04 -0.97
C ILE A 184 23.05 -20.88 -1.71
N ASP A 185 22.69 -22.08 -2.12
CA ASP A 185 23.54 -22.97 -2.90
C ASP A 185 22.82 -23.35 -4.19
N LEU A 186 23.54 -23.20 -5.31
CA LEU A 186 23.11 -23.66 -6.62
C LEU A 186 24.26 -24.49 -7.22
N ASP A 187 24.06 -25.80 -7.31
CA ASP A 187 25.05 -26.76 -7.82
C ASP A 187 26.42 -26.68 -7.11
N GLY A 188 26.44 -26.47 -5.80
CA GLY A 188 27.67 -26.33 -5.02
C GLY A 188 28.33 -24.95 -5.11
N PHE A 189 27.66 -23.97 -5.70
CA PHE A 189 28.11 -22.58 -5.75
C PHE A 189 27.29 -21.71 -4.80
N SER A 190 27.85 -21.44 -3.62
CA SER A 190 27.35 -20.43 -2.70
C SER A 190 27.97 -19.04 -2.96
N PRO A 191 27.34 -17.94 -2.49
CA PRO A 191 27.93 -16.61 -2.54
C PRO A 191 29.36 -16.57 -1.98
N LEU A 192 29.61 -17.29 -0.88
CA LEU A 192 30.93 -17.35 -0.24
C LEU A 192 31.96 -18.07 -1.13
N ILE A 193 31.59 -19.17 -1.79
CA ILE A 193 32.47 -19.87 -2.73
C ILE A 193 32.78 -18.99 -3.94
N LEU A 194 31.78 -18.32 -4.50
CA LEU A 194 31.95 -17.42 -5.65
C LEU A 194 32.82 -16.20 -5.32
N ALA A 195 32.64 -15.58 -4.15
CA ALA A 195 33.48 -14.48 -3.69
C ALA A 195 34.94 -14.92 -3.50
N CYS A 196 35.16 -16.15 -3.04
CA CYS A 196 36.50 -16.75 -2.95
C CYS A 196 37.10 -16.99 -4.35
N LYS A 197 36.34 -17.55 -5.29
CA LYS A 197 36.79 -17.73 -6.70
C LYS A 197 37.14 -16.40 -7.37
N ALA A 198 36.39 -15.34 -7.06
CA ALA A 198 36.67 -13.99 -7.54
C ALA A 198 37.89 -13.35 -6.86
N GLN A 199 38.47 -13.97 -5.82
CA GLN A 199 39.54 -13.40 -4.99
C GLN A 199 39.20 -11.99 -4.48
N TYR A 200 37.96 -11.80 -4.02
CA TYR A 200 37.47 -10.51 -3.53
C TYR A 200 37.23 -10.57 -2.03
N LEU A 201 38.33 -10.46 -1.26
CA LEU A 201 38.34 -10.57 0.19
C LEU A 201 37.37 -9.63 0.94
N PRO A 202 37.11 -8.39 0.50
CA PRO A 202 36.11 -7.54 1.15
C PRO A 202 34.72 -8.17 1.21
N LEU A 203 34.25 -8.75 0.09
CA LEU A 203 32.95 -9.44 0.06
C LEU A 203 32.97 -10.74 0.84
N VAL A 204 34.09 -11.48 0.82
CA VAL A 204 34.25 -12.69 1.66
C VAL A 204 34.08 -12.34 3.13
N LYS A 205 34.74 -11.28 3.60
CA LYS A 205 34.60 -10.78 4.97
C LYS A 205 33.14 -10.41 5.27
N LEU A 206 32.50 -9.63 4.41
CA LEU A 206 31.12 -9.19 4.61
C LEU A 206 30.12 -10.37 4.66
N LEU A 207 30.28 -11.36 3.79
CA LEU A 207 29.45 -12.57 3.79
C LEU A 207 29.58 -13.34 5.11
N LEU A 208 30.81 -13.48 5.63
CA LEU A 208 31.06 -14.13 6.93
C LEU A 208 30.46 -13.35 8.10
N GLU A 209 30.58 -12.02 8.11
CA GLU A 209 29.96 -11.14 9.11
C GLU A 209 28.42 -11.28 9.11
N HIS A 210 27.82 -11.57 7.95
CA HIS A 210 26.40 -11.84 7.78
C HIS A 210 26.03 -13.33 7.89
N GLY A 211 26.91 -14.17 8.43
CA GLY A 211 26.61 -15.56 8.79
C GLY A 211 26.70 -16.57 7.64
N ALA A 212 27.54 -16.30 6.63
CA ALA A 212 27.87 -17.30 5.63
C ALA A 212 28.59 -18.50 6.25
N ASN A 213 28.24 -19.70 5.82
CA ASN A 213 28.72 -20.95 6.42
C ASN A 213 30.20 -21.19 6.08
N ALA A 214 31.10 -20.86 7.00
CA ALA A 214 32.53 -21.08 6.89
C ALA A 214 32.94 -22.57 6.79
N ARG A 215 32.06 -23.51 7.20
CA ARG A 215 32.37 -24.95 7.24
C ARG A 215 32.36 -25.64 5.87
N ILE A 216 31.94 -24.93 4.82
CA ILE A 216 31.91 -25.46 3.45
C ILE A 216 33.32 -25.66 2.86
N PHE A 217 34.35 -25.06 3.46
CA PHE A 217 35.74 -25.23 3.02
C PHE A 217 36.40 -26.40 3.77
N PRO A 218 36.78 -27.49 3.10
CA PRO A 218 37.56 -28.55 3.73
C PRO A 218 38.93 -28.02 4.16
N SER A 219 39.45 -28.51 5.29
CA SER A 219 40.65 -27.99 5.97
C SER A 219 41.98 -28.09 5.19
N ALA A 220 42.00 -28.75 4.02
CA ALA A 220 43.26 -29.19 3.42
C ALA A 220 43.75 -28.39 2.20
N ASP A 221 42.88 -27.72 1.42
CA ASP A 221 43.38 -27.03 0.21
C ASP A 221 42.69 -25.70 -0.14
N LEU A 222 43.14 -24.64 0.51
CA LEU A 222 42.78 -23.25 0.19
C LEU A 222 43.52 -22.71 -1.05
N SER A 223 44.45 -23.48 -1.64
CA SER A 223 45.19 -23.04 -2.84
C SER A 223 44.31 -22.97 -4.09
N LEU A 224 43.17 -23.67 -4.08
CA LEU A 224 42.14 -23.62 -5.12
C LEU A 224 41.41 -22.27 -5.23
N PHE A 225 41.49 -21.43 -4.20
CA PHE A 225 40.78 -20.14 -4.16
C PHE A 225 41.72 -18.94 -4.14
N PHE A 226 42.86 -19.04 -3.47
CA PHE A 226 43.83 -17.94 -3.34
C PHE A 226 45.23 -18.40 -3.73
N LEU A 227 45.81 -17.73 -4.73
CA LEU A 227 47.13 -18.06 -5.27
C LEU A 227 48.27 -17.63 -4.34
N ASN A 228 48.13 -16.49 -3.67
CA ASN A 228 49.21 -15.94 -2.83
C ASN A 228 49.09 -16.37 -1.35
N ARG A 229 50.25 -16.48 -0.67
CA ARG A 229 50.32 -16.94 0.72
C ARG A 229 49.70 -15.96 1.72
N ALA A 230 49.78 -14.66 1.43
CA ALA A 230 49.27 -13.61 2.31
C ALA A 230 47.74 -13.63 2.40
N GLU A 231 47.04 -13.70 1.27
CA GLU A 231 45.58 -13.82 1.18
C GLU A 231 45.10 -15.15 1.77
N ARG A 232 45.81 -16.25 1.54
CA ARG A 232 45.49 -17.54 2.21
C ARG A 232 45.54 -17.41 3.73
N ASN A 233 46.53 -16.70 4.27
CA ASN A 233 46.62 -16.47 5.72
C ASN A 233 45.53 -15.52 6.21
N GLN A 234 45.23 -14.47 5.45
CA GLN A 234 44.14 -13.54 5.77
C GLN A 234 42.78 -14.23 5.75
N PHE A 235 42.52 -15.08 4.77
CA PHE A 235 41.30 -15.87 4.67
C PHE A 235 41.16 -16.86 5.83
N ARG A 236 42.25 -17.57 6.21
CA ARG A 236 42.24 -18.42 7.41
C ARG A 236 41.86 -17.65 8.67
N ARG A 237 42.44 -16.46 8.89
CA ARG A 237 42.08 -15.61 10.04
C ARG A 237 40.61 -15.20 10.00
N LEU A 238 40.05 -14.92 8.82
CA LEU A 238 38.63 -14.59 8.68
C LEU A 238 37.73 -15.78 9.02
N LEU A 239 38.07 -16.99 8.55
CA LEU A 239 37.33 -18.22 8.88
C LEU A 239 37.41 -18.55 10.38
N GLU A 240 38.59 -18.40 10.99
CA GLU A 240 38.78 -18.60 12.43
C GLU A 240 37.95 -17.60 13.25
N ALA A 241 37.98 -16.32 12.87
CA ALA A 241 37.22 -15.26 13.54
C ALA A 241 35.69 -15.45 13.46
N HIS A 242 35.21 -16.14 12.42
CA HIS A 242 33.78 -16.42 12.20
C HIS A 242 33.45 -17.92 12.35
N SER A 243 34.29 -18.67 13.07
CA SER A 243 34.08 -20.10 13.34
C SER A 243 32.86 -20.35 14.24
N THR A 244 32.52 -19.36 15.07
CA THR A 244 31.29 -19.29 15.86
C THR A 244 30.26 -18.38 15.17
N PRO A 245 28.98 -18.79 15.05
CA PRO A 245 27.95 -17.93 14.48
C PRO A 245 27.78 -16.64 15.29
N THR A 246 28.06 -15.49 14.67
CA THR A 246 27.75 -14.17 15.22
C THR A 246 26.39 -13.69 14.71
N PRO A 247 25.64 -12.90 15.50
CA PRO A 247 24.39 -12.31 15.02
C PRO A 247 24.68 -11.38 13.84
N ARG A 248 23.82 -11.43 12.81
CA ARG A 248 23.95 -10.55 11.64
C ARG A 248 23.91 -9.08 12.07
N PRO A 249 24.69 -8.21 11.42
CA PRO A 249 24.55 -6.76 11.58
C PRO A 249 23.10 -6.30 11.35
N PRO A 250 22.61 -5.26 12.07
CA PRO A 250 21.25 -4.76 11.91
C PRO A 250 20.95 -4.37 10.46
N ARG A 251 19.78 -4.78 9.97
CA ARG A 251 19.31 -4.43 8.63
C ARG A 251 19.08 -2.92 8.53
N PRO A 252 19.67 -2.19 7.57
CA PRO A 252 19.33 -0.81 7.33
C PRO A 252 17.90 -0.70 6.78
N CYS A 253 17.13 0.29 7.23
CA CYS A 253 15.75 0.44 6.78
C CYS A 253 15.71 0.77 5.27
N PRO A 254 14.91 0.05 4.45
CA PRO A 254 14.78 0.32 3.01
C PRO A 254 14.21 1.70 2.66
N CYS A 255 13.80 2.51 3.63
CA CYS A 255 13.48 3.93 3.40
C CYS A 255 14.73 4.81 3.23
N TRP A 256 15.92 4.25 3.49
CA TRP A 256 17.23 4.88 3.35
C TRP A 256 17.39 6.16 4.19
N SER A 257 16.80 6.18 5.38
CA SER A 257 16.93 7.28 6.34
C SER A 257 18.23 7.23 7.16
N GLY A 258 19.08 6.22 6.93
CA GLY A 258 20.28 5.94 7.73
C GLY A 258 20.02 5.19 9.05
N LYS A 259 18.76 4.96 9.42
CA LYS A 259 18.39 4.19 10.62
C LYS A 259 18.30 2.69 10.32
N PRO A 260 18.60 1.81 11.30
CA PRO A 260 18.28 0.40 11.19
C PRO A 260 16.75 0.20 11.14
N LEU A 261 16.32 -0.89 10.52
CA LEU A 261 14.92 -1.23 10.30
C LEU A 261 14.13 -1.28 11.61
N GLN A 262 14.71 -1.91 12.63
CA GLN A 262 14.12 -2.08 13.96
C GLN A 262 13.84 -0.73 14.65
N ASP A 263 14.62 0.32 14.37
CA ASP A 263 14.42 1.67 14.93
C ASP A 263 13.65 2.60 13.97
N CYS A 264 13.08 2.05 12.90
CA CYS A 264 12.46 2.81 11.82
C CYS A 264 11.06 2.29 11.50
N HIS A 265 10.83 1.70 10.32
CA HIS A 265 9.52 1.22 9.86
C HIS A 265 9.06 -0.06 10.56
N ALA A 266 9.95 -0.81 11.25
CA ALA A 266 9.56 -1.95 12.09
C ALA A 266 9.22 -1.55 13.54
N ALA A 267 9.70 -0.39 14.03
CA ALA A 267 9.30 0.15 15.33
C ALA A 267 7.93 0.81 15.29
N GLU A 268 7.70 1.67 14.29
CA GLU A 268 6.50 2.49 14.20
C GLU A 268 6.10 2.81 12.76
N GLU A 269 4.81 3.01 12.55
CA GLU A 269 4.26 3.47 11.28
C GLU A 269 4.75 4.90 10.99
N ARG A 270 5.27 5.12 9.79
CA ARG A 270 5.82 6.40 9.33
C ARG A 270 4.87 7.06 8.33
N PRO A 271 4.85 8.40 8.20
CA PRO A 271 4.11 9.05 7.12
C PRO A 271 4.69 8.70 5.74
N TYR A 272 3.83 8.42 4.76
CA TYR A 272 4.25 8.25 3.36
C TYR A 272 4.80 9.59 2.81
N PRO A 273 5.98 9.60 2.17
CA PRO A 273 6.59 10.82 1.67
C PRO A 273 5.72 11.58 0.65
N ILE A 274 5.63 12.89 0.78
CA ILE A 274 4.72 13.72 -0.05
C ILE A 274 5.26 13.93 -1.46
N GLU A 275 6.57 13.84 -1.62
CA GLU A 275 7.32 13.92 -2.85
C GLU A 275 7.26 12.62 -3.67
N PHE A 276 6.79 11.52 -3.06
CA PHE A 276 6.69 10.24 -3.77
C PHE A 276 5.50 10.19 -4.69
N LEU A 277 5.53 9.33 -5.73
CA LEU A 277 4.38 9.16 -6.60
C LEU A 277 3.17 8.69 -5.78
N CYS A 278 2.03 9.30 -6.06
CA CYS A 278 0.78 8.95 -5.44
C CYS A 278 0.41 7.53 -5.89
N PRO A 279 0.10 6.61 -4.97
CA PRO A 279 -0.23 5.23 -5.34
C PRO A 279 -1.48 5.10 -6.23
N CYS A 280 -2.22 6.17 -6.53
CA CYS A 280 -3.54 6.13 -7.21
C CYS A 280 -3.44 6.05 -8.73
N ALA A 281 -2.29 5.62 -9.24
CA ALA A 281 -1.96 5.53 -10.65
C ALA A 281 -2.11 6.85 -11.44
N SER A 282 -2.20 8.00 -10.77
CA SER A 282 -2.37 9.30 -11.46
C SER A 282 -1.06 9.90 -11.98
N GLU A 283 0.07 9.22 -11.76
CA GLU A 283 1.43 9.68 -12.10
C GLU A 283 1.85 11.03 -11.47
N LYS A 284 1.09 11.52 -10.49
CA LYS A 284 1.37 12.76 -9.74
C LYS A 284 1.97 12.42 -8.39
N VAL A 285 2.80 13.29 -7.82
CA VAL A 285 3.30 13.14 -6.46
C VAL A 285 2.16 13.20 -5.42
N TYR A 286 2.28 12.46 -4.33
CA TYR A 286 1.27 12.26 -3.31
C TYR A 286 0.80 13.58 -2.70
N GLY A 287 1.72 14.46 -2.34
CA GLY A 287 1.48 15.79 -1.79
C GLY A 287 0.56 16.64 -2.66
N ALA A 288 0.72 16.54 -3.99
CA ALA A 288 -0.08 17.27 -4.97
C ALA A 288 -1.34 16.50 -5.43
N CYS A 289 -1.47 15.23 -5.06
CA CYS A 289 -2.54 14.34 -5.52
C CYS A 289 -3.52 13.96 -4.39
N CYS A 290 -3.34 12.81 -3.75
CA CYS A 290 -4.31 12.30 -2.76
C CYS A 290 -4.02 12.75 -1.32
N ARG A 291 -2.92 13.47 -1.04
CA ARG A 291 -2.59 13.95 0.32
C ARG A 291 -3.71 14.74 0.97
N LYS A 292 -4.41 15.56 0.17
CA LYS A 292 -5.55 16.37 0.63
C LYS A 292 -6.83 15.55 0.89
N ARG A 293 -6.85 14.26 0.51
CA ARG A 293 -8.02 13.37 0.61
C ARG A 293 -7.88 12.35 1.73
N PHE A 294 -6.68 11.84 1.97
CA PHE A 294 -6.37 10.89 3.03
C PHE A 294 -4.88 10.89 3.32
N TYR A 295 -4.55 10.49 4.55
CA TYR A 295 -3.17 10.30 4.97
C TYR A 295 -2.72 8.91 4.52
N LEU A 296 -1.51 8.83 3.98
CA LEU A 296 -0.84 7.57 3.71
C LEU A 296 0.26 7.44 4.75
N GLY A 297 0.35 6.26 5.34
CA GLY A 297 1.46 5.81 6.15
C GLY A 297 2.28 4.76 5.41
N GLU A 298 3.38 4.38 6.03
CA GLU A 298 4.28 3.32 5.63
C GLU A 298 4.66 2.51 6.86
N VAL A 299 4.63 1.19 6.74
CA VAL A 299 4.99 0.27 7.82
C VAL A 299 5.80 -0.88 7.25
N TRP A 300 6.69 -1.46 8.05
CA TRP A 300 7.35 -2.70 7.68
C TRP A 300 6.36 -3.86 7.65
N ASN A 301 6.41 -4.66 6.59
CA ASN A 301 5.69 -5.93 6.52
C ASN A 301 6.69 -7.08 6.58
N GLU A 302 6.59 -7.90 7.62
CA GLU A 302 7.50 -9.03 7.86
C GLU A 302 7.27 -10.21 6.89
N GLU A 303 6.05 -10.46 6.43
CA GLU A 303 5.76 -11.55 5.49
C GLU A 303 6.47 -11.31 4.15
N TYR A 304 6.38 -10.08 3.67
CA TYR A 304 6.90 -9.68 2.36
C TYR A 304 8.33 -9.12 2.43
N GLN A 305 8.85 -8.89 3.63
CA GLN A 305 10.16 -8.30 3.86
C GLN A 305 10.33 -6.97 3.10
N ALA A 306 9.31 -6.11 3.16
CA ALA A 306 9.23 -4.85 2.41
C ALA A 306 8.43 -3.77 3.17
N ILE A 307 8.64 -2.50 2.79
CA ILE A 307 7.83 -1.38 3.30
C ILE A 307 6.48 -1.36 2.57
N ALA A 308 5.41 -1.50 3.33
CA ALA A 308 4.03 -1.44 2.90
C ALA A 308 3.47 -0.03 3.02
N THR A 309 2.68 0.42 2.04
CA THR A 309 1.87 1.64 2.17
C THR A 309 0.55 1.34 2.86
N THR A 310 0.23 2.08 3.92
CA THR A 310 -1.01 1.98 4.69
C THR A 310 -1.88 3.21 4.44
N ARG A 311 -3.20 3.04 4.41
CA ARG A 311 -4.12 4.18 4.34
C ARG A 311 -4.53 4.58 5.75
N LEU A 312 -4.00 5.70 6.21
CA LEU A 312 -4.45 6.35 7.43
C LEU A 312 -5.70 7.18 7.09
N THR A 313 -6.86 6.59 7.31
CA THR A 313 -8.13 7.33 7.29
C THR A 313 -8.17 8.23 8.52
N ALA A 314 -7.60 9.42 8.42
CA ALA A 314 -8.15 10.57 9.13
C ALA A 314 -9.40 10.98 8.37
N THR A 315 -10.51 10.29 8.57
CA THR A 315 -11.79 10.78 8.06
C THR A 315 -12.27 11.87 9.01
N SER A 316 -12.13 13.10 8.54
CA SER A 316 -12.84 14.26 9.03
C SER A 316 -14.35 14.05 8.86
N GLU A 317 -14.95 13.30 9.76
CA GLU A 317 -16.31 13.46 10.22
C GLU A 317 -16.32 12.85 11.62
N THR A 318 -16.75 13.64 12.60
CA THR A 318 -16.71 13.34 14.04
C THR A 318 -17.46 12.03 14.35
N TYR A 319 -16.77 10.89 14.33
CA TYR A 319 -17.38 9.60 14.67
C TYR A 319 -17.63 9.49 16.17
N ILE A 320 -16.70 10.00 16.96
CA ILE A 320 -16.76 10.01 18.42
C ILE A 320 -16.81 11.48 18.84
N ARG A 321 -17.93 11.91 19.41
CA ARG A 321 -18.14 13.27 19.92
C ARG A 321 -17.42 13.44 21.24
N ASP A 322 -17.48 12.41 22.07
CA ASP A 322 -16.79 12.36 23.35
C ASP A 322 -15.32 11.96 23.16
N THR A 323 -14.44 12.98 23.05
CA THR A 323 -13.01 12.79 22.82
C THR A 323 -12.32 11.94 23.89
N ALA A 324 -12.91 11.80 25.08
CA ALA A 324 -12.38 10.93 26.14
C ALA A 324 -12.47 9.43 25.81
N LEU A 325 -13.25 9.05 24.79
CA LEU A 325 -13.38 7.67 24.32
C LEU A 325 -12.35 7.30 23.24
N LEU A 326 -11.62 8.27 22.67
CA LEU A 326 -10.62 8.04 21.63
C LEU A 326 -9.52 7.04 22.05
N PRO A 327 -8.96 7.09 23.29
CA PRO A 327 -7.97 6.10 23.71
C PRO A 327 -8.55 4.68 23.78
N THR A 328 -9.79 4.53 24.22
CA THR A 328 -10.46 3.22 24.28
C THR A 328 -10.72 2.69 22.88
N PHE A 329 -11.16 3.55 21.96
CA PHE A 329 -11.32 3.20 20.56
C PHE A 329 -10.00 2.75 19.91
N ALA A 330 -8.89 3.44 20.20
CA ALA A 330 -7.56 3.05 19.75
C ALA A 330 -7.15 1.68 20.30
N GLN A 331 -7.43 1.40 21.58
CA GLN A 331 -7.15 0.09 22.19
C GLN A 331 -7.98 -1.04 21.56
N VAL A 332 -9.27 -0.83 21.31
CA VAL A 332 -10.14 -1.82 20.66
C VAL A 332 -9.65 -2.11 19.25
N THR A 333 -9.38 -1.07 18.46
CA THR A 333 -8.89 -1.23 17.09
C THR A 333 -7.48 -1.83 17.02
N ALA A 334 -6.60 -1.55 17.98
CA ALA A 334 -5.30 -2.20 18.09
C ALA A 334 -5.43 -3.68 18.46
N TYR A 335 -6.25 -4.02 19.47
CA TYR A 335 -6.47 -5.40 19.91
C TYR A 335 -6.98 -6.28 18.77
N LEU A 336 -7.87 -5.73 17.94
CA LEU A 336 -8.38 -6.39 16.74
C LEU A 336 -7.27 -6.70 15.74
N LYS A 337 -6.46 -5.70 15.40
CA LYS A 337 -5.33 -5.89 14.46
C LYS A 337 -4.35 -6.97 14.95
N THR A 338 -4.11 -7.04 16.25
CA THR A 338 -3.16 -7.99 16.83
C THR A 338 -3.71 -9.40 16.98
N ASN A 339 -5.02 -9.57 17.25
CA ASN A 339 -5.57 -10.87 17.65
C ASN A 339 -6.52 -11.51 16.62
N PHE A 340 -7.12 -10.74 15.70
CA PHE A 340 -8.08 -11.29 14.73
C PHE A 340 -7.45 -11.76 13.43
N ALA A 341 -6.35 -11.14 12.97
CA ALA A 341 -5.62 -11.50 11.74
C ALA A 341 -5.02 -12.93 11.72
N CYS A 342 -5.28 -13.75 12.75
CA CYS A 342 -4.69 -15.08 12.92
C CYS A 342 -5.68 -16.17 13.39
N GLN A 343 -7.00 -15.92 13.54
CA GLN A 343 -7.93 -16.95 14.06
C GLN A 343 -9.32 -16.98 13.38
N PRO A 344 -9.59 -17.96 12.50
CA PRO A 344 -10.91 -18.15 11.87
C PRO A 344 -12.03 -18.65 12.81
N VAL A 345 -11.75 -18.84 14.10
CA VAL A 345 -12.67 -19.45 15.09
C VAL A 345 -13.64 -18.41 15.72
N TYR A 346 -13.33 -17.12 15.61
CA TYR A 346 -14.07 -16.04 16.29
C TYR A 346 -15.28 -15.47 15.51
N TYR A 347 -15.48 -15.93 14.28
CA TYR A 347 -16.42 -15.33 13.32
C TYR A 347 -17.92 -15.50 13.67
N PRO A 348 -18.42 -16.69 14.10
CA PRO A 348 -19.86 -16.91 14.23
C PRO A 348 -20.52 -16.13 15.38
N GLN A 349 -19.81 -15.98 16.51
CA GLN A 349 -20.33 -15.26 17.69
C GLN A 349 -20.36 -13.75 17.45
N LEU A 350 -19.34 -13.23 16.78
CA LEU A 350 -19.29 -11.83 16.40
C LEU A 350 -20.34 -11.51 15.33
N GLU A 351 -20.52 -12.36 14.32
CA GLU A 351 -21.57 -12.23 13.29
C GLU A 351 -22.99 -12.26 13.91
N ALA A 352 -23.22 -13.17 14.87
CA ALA A 352 -24.47 -13.20 15.62
C ALA A 352 -24.69 -11.90 16.42
N ALA A 353 -23.65 -11.39 17.09
CA ALA A 353 -23.70 -10.13 17.83
C ALA A 353 -23.94 -8.94 16.90
N PHE A 354 -23.35 -8.90 15.70
CA PHE A 354 -23.62 -7.88 14.67
C PHE A 354 -25.09 -7.89 14.26
N LYS A 355 -25.63 -9.07 13.95
CA LYS A 355 -27.03 -9.23 13.56
C LYS A 355 -27.96 -8.79 14.70
N GLN A 356 -27.62 -9.12 15.94
CA GLN A 356 -28.37 -8.70 17.12
C GLN A 356 -28.31 -7.18 17.31
N GLN A 357 -27.14 -6.56 17.17
CA GLN A 357 -26.95 -5.12 17.30
C GLN A 357 -27.73 -4.35 16.22
N LYS A 358 -27.65 -4.82 14.97
CA LYS A 358 -28.41 -4.28 13.83
C LYS A 358 -29.92 -4.40 14.05
N THR A 359 -30.38 -5.50 14.64
CA THR A 359 -31.79 -5.72 14.99
C THR A 359 -32.26 -4.82 16.13
N ALA A 360 -31.42 -4.64 17.17
CA ALA A 360 -31.71 -3.72 18.27
C ALA A 360 -31.83 -2.27 17.77
N MET A 361 -30.90 -1.86 16.90
CA MET A 361 -30.95 -0.54 16.24
C MET A 361 -32.20 -0.38 15.38
N ALA A 362 -32.54 -1.38 14.56
CA ALA A 362 -33.76 -1.38 13.74
C ALA A 362 -35.02 -1.19 14.58
N ARG A 363 -35.13 -1.92 15.69
CA ARG A 363 -36.27 -1.82 16.60
C ARG A 363 -36.39 -0.43 17.21
N LYS A 364 -35.30 0.12 17.73
CA LYS A 364 -35.27 1.48 18.29
C LYS A 364 -35.73 2.53 17.27
N LEU A 365 -35.21 2.45 16.04
CA LEU A 365 -35.54 3.40 14.96
C LEU A 365 -37.04 3.37 14.60
N ILE A 366 -37.70 2.22 14.72
CA ILE A 366 -39.15 2.08 14.50
C ILE A 366 -39.95 2.54 15.71
N ASP A 367 -39.59 2.08 16.90
CA ASP A 367 -40.31 2.37 18.16
C ASP A 367 -40.31 3.89 18.45
N GLU A 368 -39.18 4.56 18.19
CA GLU A 368 -39.02 6.01 18.34
C GLU A 368 -39.47 6.82 17.10
N LYS A 369 -39.97 6.15 16.05
CA LYS A 369 -40.42 6.76 14.78
C LYS A 369 -39.35 7.62 14.10
N LEU A 370 -38.08 7.21 14.20
CA LEU A 370 -36.94 7.93 13.63
C LEU A 370 -36.64 7.54 12.18
N ALA A 371 -37.03 6.33 11.75
CA ALA A 371 -36.82 5.86 10.38
C ALA A 371 -38.08 5.23 9.78
N ASP A 372 -38.17 5.28 8.45
CA ASP A 372 -39.28 4.68 7.70
C ASP A 372 -39.26 3.14 7.78
N PRO A 373 -40.42 2.48 8.00
CA PRO A 373 -40.52 1.02 8.05
C PRO A 373 -39.96 0.30 6.81
N ALA A 374 -40.18 0.82 5.60
CA ALA A 374 -39.66 0.22 4.38
C ALA A 374 -38.13 0.34 4.32
N PHE A 375 -37.59 1.48 4.78
CA PHE A 375 -36.14 1.68 4.88
C PHE A 375 -35.51 0.68 5.87
N VAL A 376 -36.13 0.49 7.05
CA VAL A 376 -35.67 -0.47 8.06
C VAL A 376 -35.78 -1.92 7.57
N HIS A 377 -36.83 -2.25 6.80
CA HIS A 377 -36.94 -3.55 6.15
C HIS A 377 -35.77 -3.83 5.20
N ALA A 378 -35.44 -2.88 4.31
CA ALA A 378 -34.28 -3.02 3.44
C ALA A 378 -32.97 -3.10 4.23
N MET A 379 -32.83 -2.28 5.27
CA MET A 379 -31.69 -2.32 6.19
C MET A 379 -31.50 -3.73 6.77
N GLN A 380 -32.56 -4.39 7.25
CA GLN A 380 -32.46 -5.74 7.82
C GLN A 380 -32.28 -6.85 6.78
N SER A 381 -32.84 -6.68 5.58
CA SER A 381 -32.84 -7.72 4.53
C SER A 381 -31.54 -7.77 3.73
N LEU A 382 -30.76 -6.69 3.74
CA LEU A 382 -29.52 -6.57 2.96
C LEU A 382 -28.27 -6.57 3.86
N PRO A 383 -27.12 -7.02 3.36
CA PRO A 383 -25.87 -7.02 4.12
C PRO A 383 -25.30 -5.60 4.35
N PHE A 384 -25.76 -4.60 3.60
CA PHE A 384 -25.29 -3.22 3.69
C PHE A 384 -26.43 -2.24 4.02
N VAL A 385 -26.07 -1.01 4.40
CA VAL A 385 -27.01 0.11 4.55
C VAL A 385 -26.66 1.22 3.57
N ALA A 386 -27.63 1.69 2.79
CA ALA A 386 -27.41 2.84 1.91
C ALA A 386 -27.27 4.12 2.75
N LEU A 387 -26.06 4.58 3.03
CA LEU A 387 -25.77 5.83 3.79
C LEU A 387 -24.99 6.88 2.96
N GLY A 388 -25.18 6.86 1.64
CA GLY A 388 -24.43 7.67 0.67
C GLY A 388 -23.13 7.00 0.22
N PHE A 389 -22.92 6.89 -1.09
CA PHE A 389 -21.80 6.16 -1.68
C PHE A 389 -20.58 7.05 -2.00
N ASN A 390 -20.64 8.38 -1.82
CA ASN A 390 -19.53 9.35 -1.81
C ASN A 390 -18.25 9.05 -2.63
N ARG A 391 -18.37 8.62 -3.90
CA ARG A 391 -17.23 8.16 -4.74
C ARG A 391 -16.37 7.05 -4.10
N LYS A 392 -16.91 6.34 -3.10
CA LYS A 392 -16.29 5.20 -2.41
C LYS A 392 -16.15 4.01 -3.34
N TYR A 393 -17.04 3.88 -4.33
CA TYR A 393 -17.04 2.79 -5.30
C TYR A 393 -17.09 3.29 -6.74
N SER A 394 -16.85 2.38 -7.69
CA SER A 394 -17.04 2.66 -9.12
C SER A 394 -18.50 3.01 -9.41
N LYS A 395 -18.74 3.82 -10.45
CA LYS A 395 -20.11 4.20 -10.86
C LYS A 395 -21.01 2.98 -11.09
N VAL A 396 -20.44 1.94 -11.71
CA VAL A 396 -21.15 0.67 -11.99
C VAL A 396 -21.56 0.00 -10.68
N PHE A 397 -20.65 -0.10 -9.72
CA PHE A 397 -20.95 -0.75 -8.44
C PHE A 397 -21.96 0.05 -7.61
N CYS A 398 -21.84 1.39 -7.57
CA CYS A 398 -22.82 2.24 -6.90
C CYS A 398 -24.23 2.05 -7.46
N LYS A 399 -24.36 1.93 -8.79
CA LYS A 399 -25.63 1.62 -9.45
C LYS A 399 -26.16 0.26 -9.00
N THR A 400 -25.33 -0.78 -8.99
CA THR A 400 -25.73 -2.11 -8.51
C THR A 400 -26.23 -2.11 -7.06
N LEU A 401 -25.59 -1.35 -6.16
CA LEU A 401 -26.04 -1.20 -4.78
C LEU A 401 -27.39 -0.47 -4.69
N ALA A 402 -27.57 0.62 -5.44
CA ALA A 402 -28.83 1.34 -5.50
C ALA A 402 -29.96 0.45 -6.03
N ASP A 403 -29.70 -0.33 -7.07
CA ASP A 403 -30.67 -1.26 -7.66
C ASP A 403 -31.08 -2.36 -6.65
N LYS A 404 -30.10 -2.95 -5.94
CA LYS A 404 -30.38 -3.93 -4.89
C LYS A 404 -31.21 -3.34 -3.75
N TRP A 405 -30.85 -2.13 -3.31
CA TRP A 405 -31.59 -1.42 -2.27
C TRP A 405 -33.04 -1.15 -2.71
N ASN A 406 -33.22 -0.56 -3.88
CA ASN A 406 -34.53 -0.19 -4.41
C ASN A 406 -35.40 -1.42 -4.68
N LYS A 407 -34.82 -2.54 -5.12
CA LYS A 407 -35.52 -3.81 -5.25
C LYS A 407 -36.07 -4.31 -3.91
N ALA A 408 -35.31 -4.21 -2.83
CA ALA A 408 -35.80 -4.60 -1.50
C ALA A 408 -36.97 -3.71 -1.02
N ILE A 409 -37.03 -2.46 -1.46
CA ILE A 409 -38.16 -1.56 -1.22
C ILE A 409 -39.37 -1.95 -2.08
N ASP A 410 -39.16 -2.30 -3.35
CA ASP A 410 -40.23 -2.77 -4.24
C ASP A 410 -40.84 -4.10 -3.75
N ASP A 411 -40.01 -5.00 -3.20
CA ASP A 411 -40.45 -6.23 -2.56
C ASP A 411 -41.30 -5.94 -1.30
N TYR A 412 -40.97 -4.90 -0.52
CA TYR A 412 -41.77 -4.48 0.63
C TYR A 412 -43.14 -3.91 0.22
N ILE A 413 -43.16 -3.06 -0.82
CA ILE A 413 -44.37 -2.44 -1.36
C ILE A 413 -45.31 -3.52 -1.93
N SER A 414 -44.78 -4.44 -2.74
CA SER A 414 -45.58 -5.49 -3.41
C SER A 414 -46.22 -6.48 -2.43
N ARG A 415 -45.59 -6.72 -1.28
CA ARG A 415 -46.14 -7.56 -0.21
C ARG A 415 -47.23 -6.88 0.61
N GLY A 416 -47.42 -5.56 0.48
CA GLY A 416 -48.37 -4.81 1.30
C GLY A 416 -47.98 -4.78 2.79
N SER A 417 -46.69 -4.87 3.10
CA SER A 417 -46.17 -4.94 4.47
C SER A 417 -46.32 -3.64 5.28
N ASP A 418 -46.78 -2.55 4.66
CA ASP A 418 -46.94 -1.25 5.32
C ASP A 418 -48.19 -1.22 6.20
N THR A 419 -47.98 -1.24 7.51
CA THR A 419 -49.06 -1.22 8.51
C THR A 419 -49.85 0.10 8.55
N ALA A 420 -49.30 1.16 7.96
CA ALA A 420 -49.97 2.47 7.86
C ALA A 420 -50.82 2.61 6.58
N GLY A 421 -50.80 1.62 5.67
CA GLY A 421 -51.62 1.64 4.44
C GLY A 421 -51.25 2.74 3.45
N ARG A 422 -50.00 3.21 3.46
CA ARG A 422 -49.56 4.32 2.61
C ARG A 422 -49.52 3.93 1.13
N PRO A 423 -49.77 4.86 0.20
CA PRO A 423 -49.66 4.59 -1.23
C PRO A 423 -48.21 4.24 -1.62
N PRO A 424 -47.99 3.33 -2.59
CA PRO A 424 -46.65 2.89 -3.03
C PRO A 424 -45.66 4.02 -3.31
N LYS A 425 -46.15 5.12 -3.91
CA LYS A 425 -45.33 6.28 -4.26
C LYS A 425 -44.76 6.98 -3.03
N GLU A 426 -45.53 7.08 -1.95
CA GLU A 426 -45.08 7.71 -0.70
C GLU A 426 -43.98 6.89 -0.03
N ILE A 427 -44.15 5.56 0.01
CA ILE A 427 -43.14 4.63 0.51
C ILE A 427 -41.84 4.74 -0.31
N ALA A 428 -41.96 4.77 -1.64
CA ALA A 428 -40.82 4.92 -2.53
C ALA A 428 -40.08 6.24 -2.29
N MET A 429 -40.79 7.35 -2.08
CA MET A 429 -40.22 8.66 -1.75
C MET A 429 -39.49 8.69 -0.41
N ALA A 430 -39.92 7.88 0.55
CA ALA A 430 -39.33 7.81 1.89
C ALA A 430 -38.09 6.91 1.97
N ALA A 431 -37.98 5.89 1.10
CA ALA A 431 -37.00 4.81 1.28
C ALA A 431 -36.08 4.51 0.08
N LYS A 432 -36.42 4.91 -1.15
CA LYS A 432 -35.59 4.64 -2.34
C LYS A 432 -34.40 5.59 -2.47
N VAL A 433 -33.30 5.07 -3.01
CA VAL A 433 -32.04 5.79 -3.19
C VAL A 433 -31.60 5.88 -4.66
N ASN A 434 -30.88 6.95 -5.00
CA ASN A 434 -30.28 7.14 -6.33
C ASN A 434 -28.91 6.45 -6.45
N GLU A 435 -28.27 6.54 -7.62
CA GLU A 435 -26.94 5.95 -7.89
C GLU A 435 -25.82 6.51 -7.00
N ASN A 436 -25.99 7.66 -6.35
CA ASN A 436 -25.02 8.17 -5.38
C ASN A 436 -25.33 7.69 -3.95
N GLY A 437 -26.40 6.92 -3.74
CA GLY A 437 -26.86 6.46 -2.45
C GLY A 437 -27.57 7.55 -1.63
N GLY A 438 -27.96 8.66 -2.25
CA GLY A 438 -28.85 9.67 -1.65
C GLY A 438 -30.31 9.41 -2.00
N ALA A 439 -31.22 10.32 -1.63
CA ALA A 439 -32.64 10.21 -1.95
C ALA A 439 -32.87 10.05 -3.46
N LEU A 440 -33.67 9.06 -3.87
CA LEU A 440 -34.08 8.92 -5.28
C LEU A 440 -34.98 10.09 -5.69
N TYR A 441 -35.96 10.41 -4.83
CA TYR A 441 -36.88 11.52 -4.99
C TYR A 441 -36.33 12.73 -4.24
N MET A 442 -35.62 13.59 -4.98
CA MET A 442 -34.96 14.77 -4.44
C MET A 442 -36.01 15.81 -4.02
N ARG A 443 -35.73 16.53 -2.93
CA ARG A 443 -36.58 17.62 -2.42
C ARG A 443 -35.93 18.99 -2.65
N CYS A 444 -36.77 20.01 -2.79
CA CYS A 444 -36.32 21.38 -2.66
C CYS A 444 -35.81 21.63 -1.23
N GLU A 445 -34.69 22.32 -1.08
CA GLU A 445 -34.09 22.62 0.25
C GLU A 445 -34.58 23.97 0.81
N ALA A 446 -35.65 24.53 0.24
CA ALA A 446 -36.25 25.74 0.76
C ALA A 446 -37.29 25.41 1.83
N ASP A 447 -37.23 26.13 2.95
CA ASP A 447 -38.16 25.96 4.05
C ASP A 447 -39.61 26.10 3.58
N GLY A 448 -40.45 25.15 3.98
CA GLY A 448 -41.88 25.12 3.61
C GLY A 448 -42.19 24.63 2.19
N CYS A 449 -41.19 24.29 1.38
CA CYS A 449 -41.42 23.74 0.03
C CYS A 449 -41.70 22.23 0.09
N THR A 450 -42.80 21.79 -0.55
CA THR A 450 -43.25 20.39 -0.56
C THR A 450 -42.87 19.63 -1.83
N ILE A 451 -42.22 20.28 -2.80
CA ILE A 451 -41.88 19.68 -4.09
C ILE A 451 -40.84 18.58 -3.92
N ARG A 452 -41.17 17.39 -4.44
CA ARG A 452 -40.27 16.24 -4.56
C ARG A 452 -40.36 15.63 -5.96
N THR A 453 -39.21 15.38 -6.59
CA THR A 453 -39.15 14.86 -7.97
C THR A 453 -38.02 13.85 -8.14
N ASP A 454 -38.22 12.91 -9.05
CA ASP A 454 -37.23 11.96 -9.59
C ASP A 454 -36.44 12.53 -10.78
N ASP A 455 -37.02 13.47 -11.54
CA ASP A 455 -36.58 13.80 -12.90
C ASP A 455 -35.53 14.92 -13.11
N ASN A 456 -34.56 15.16 -12.21
CA ASN A 456 -33.57 16.26 -12.40
C ASN A 456 -34.20 17.66 -12.63
N ILE A 457 -35.48 17.85 -12.33
CA ILE A 457 -36.23 19.10 -12.58
C ILE A 457 -35.77 20.20 -11.62
N LEU A 458 -35.23 19.81 -10.46
CA LEU A 458 -34.68 20.75 -9.49
C LEU A 458 -33.39 21.39 -10.01
N ARG A 459 -33.34 22.71 -9.95
CA ARG A 459 -32.18 23.51 -10.30
C ARG A 459 -31.12 23.41 -9.21
N GLU A 460 -29.89 23.12 -9.57
CA GLU A 460 -28.76 23.16 -8.64
C GLU A 460 -28.28 24.59 -8.38
N CYS A 461 -27.78 24.86 -7.17
CA CYS A 461 -27.07 26.10 -6.90
C CYS A 461 -25.86 26.21 -7.84
N SER A 462 -25.83 27.23 -8.68
CA SER A 462 -24.75 27.46 -9.67
C SER A 462 -23.34 27.56 -9.06
N ARG A 463 -23.23 27.95 -7.78
CA ARG A 463 -21.96 28.13 -7.08
C ARG A 463 -21.41 26.85 -6.45
N CYS A 464 -22.22 26.14 -5.65
CA CYS A 464 -21.78 24.96 -4.92
C CYS A 464 -22.14 23.63 -5.61
N LYS A 465 -23.14 23.64 -6.51
CA LYS A 465 -23.72 22.46 -7.18
C LYS A 465 -24.13 21.33 -6.23
N GLY A 466 -24.36 21.68 -4.97
CA GLY A 466 -24.72 20.74 -3.90
C GLY A 466 -26.19 20.81 -3.52
N ILE A 467 -26.78 22.01 -3.51
CA ILE A 467 -28.16 22.21 -3.05
C ILE A 467 -29.11 22.36 -4.24
N TYR A 468 -30.32 21.82 -4.11
CA TYR A 468 -31.34 21.73 -5.15
C TYR A 468 -32.59 22.56 -4.80
N TYR A 469 -33.13 23.27 -5.79
CA TYR A 469 -34.30 24.13 -5.66
C TYR A 469 -35.28 23.95 -6.82
N CYS A 470 -36.58 24.03 -6.56
CA CYS A 470 -37.59 23.98 -7.63
C CYS A 470 -37.58 25.24 -8.51
N ASN A 471 -37.27 26.40 -7.93
CA ASN A 471 -37.22 27.69 -8.62
C ASN A 471 -36.27 28.68 -7.91
N ALA A 472 -36.09 29.85 -8.52
CA ALA A 472 -35.20 30.91 -8.01
C ALA A 472 -35.70 31.54 -6.71
N ASP A 473 -37.02 31.55 -6.48
CA ASP A 473 -37.60 32.16 -5.27
C ASP A 473 -37.33 31.29 -4.04
N CYS A 474 -37.43 29.97 -4.18
CA CYS A 474 -37.00 29.00 -3.17
C CYS A 474 -35.50 29.12 -2.86
N GLN A 475 -34.67 29.34 -3.89
CA GLN A 475 -33.25 29.59 -3.66
C GLN A 475 -33.00 30.89 -2.88
N LYS A 476 -33.73 31.96 -3.18
CA LYS A 476 -33.62 33.25 -2.45
C LYS A 476 -34.08 33.10 -1.00
N ALA A 477 -35.20 32.41 -0.77
CA ALA A 477 -35.74 32.18 0.57
C ALA A 477 -34.75 31.42 1.47
N HIS A 478 -34.09 30.37 0.94
CA HIS A 478 -33.09 29.60 1.67
C HIS A 478 -31.71 30.28 1.73
N TRP A 479 -31.47 31.36 0.98
CA TRP A 479 -30.13 31.92 0.80
C TRP A 479 -29.49 32.38 2.11
N SER A 480 -30.27 32.89 3.06
CA SER A 480 -29.78 33.34 4.38
C SER A 480 -29.09 32.21 5.16
N GLN A 481 -29.60 30.99 5.07
CA GLN A 481 -29.05 29.79 5.72
C GLN A 481 -27.97 29.13 4.87
N HIS A 482 -28.15 29.13 3.55
CA HIS A 482 -27.21 28.51 2.61
C HIS A 482 -25.90 29.29 2.44
N ARG A 483 -25.94 30.62 2.37
CA ARG A 483 -24.81 31.48 1.93
C ARG A 483 -23.51 31.25 2.70
N GLY A 484 -23.60 30.97 4.01
CA GLY A 484 -22.42 30.73 4.86
C GLY A 484 -21.70 29.41 4.54
N ARG A 485 -22.42 28.43 3.97
CA ARG A 485 -21.88 27.12 3.56
C ARG A 485 -21.68 27.00 2.05
N CYS A 486 -22.04 28.03 1.27
CA CYS A 486 -21.94 28.06 -0.18
C CYS A 486 -20.51 28.34 -0.67
N LYS A 487 -19.61 27.34 -0.63
CA LYS A 487 -18.22 27.44 -1.13
C LYS A 487 -18.16 27.14 -2.64
N SER A 488 -17.32 27.89 -3.38
CA SER A 488 -17.10 27.62 -4.81
C SER A 488 -16.24 26.37 -4.99
N SER A 489 -16.51 25.62 -6.06
CA SER A 489 -15.82 24.41 -6.53
C SER A 489 -14.27 24.48 -6.60
N ARG A 490 -13.64 25.67 -6.38
CA ARG A 490 -12.18 25.85 -6.40
C ARG A 490 -11.49 25.63 -5.05
N VAL A 491 -12.25 25.56 -3.95
CA VAL A 491 -11.79 24.97 -2.68
C VAL A 491 -12.54 23.64 -2.58
N MET A 492 -11.84 22.52 -2.82
CA MET A 492 -12.42 21.16 -2.85
C MET A 492 -13.50 20.99 -1.77
N PRO A 493 -14.77 20.77 -2.13
CA PRO A 493 -15.71 20.17 -1.19
C PRO A 493 -15.27 18.70 -1.09
N SER A 494 -14.74 18.30 0.06
CA SER A 494 -14.85 16.91 0.45
C SER A 494 -16.33 16.56 0.37
N GLU A 495 -16.65 15.63 -0.53
CA GLU A 495 -18.01 15.15 -0.84
C GLU A 495 -18.87 16.11 -1.68
N LYS A 496 -19.30 15.65 -2.86
CA LYS A 496 -20.42 16.29 -3.57
C LYS A 496 -21.62 16.11 -2.63
N TYR A 497 -22.23 17.20 -2.15
CA TYR A 497 -23.38 17.12 -1.25
C TYR A 497 -24.40 16.09 -1.76
N ILE A 498 -24.68 15.10 -0.94
CA ILE A 498 -25.69 14.08 -1.20
C ILE A 498 -26.88 14.41 -0.30
N GLN A 499 -28.03 14.67 -0.90
CA GLN A 499 -29.27 14.81 -0.14
C GLN A 499 -29.66 13.43 0.39
N LEU A 500 -29.47 13.22 1.69
CA LEU A 500 -29.84 11.97 2.35
C LEU A 500 -31.32 11.98 2.74
N LEU A 501 -31.93 10.79 2.74
CA LEU A 501 -33.25 10.54 3.31
C LEU A 501 -33.21 10.79 4.84
N PRO A 502 -34.33 11.19 5.45
CA PRO A 502 -34.43 11.31 6.91
C PRO A 502 -33.99 10.04 7.65
N SER A 503 -34.40 8.87 7.17
CA SER A 503 -33.99 7.56 7.71
C SER A 503 -32.47 7.35 7.67
N GLN A 504 -31.78 7.83 6.63
CA GLN A 504 -30.32 7.72 6.53
C GLN A 504 -29.62 8.60 7.57
N LEU A 505 -30.14 9.81 7.83
CA LEU A 505 -29.62 10.70 8.86
C LEU A 505 -29.83 10.11 10.26
N ALA A 506 -31.03 9.58 10.52
CA ALA A 506 -31.35 8.91 11.78
C ALA A 506 -30.44 7.70 12.04
N VAL A 507 -30.18 6.87 11.02
CA VAL A 507 -29.25 5.75 11.15
C VAL A 507 -27.82 6.25 11.40
N LYS A 508 -27.34 7.27 10.69
CA LYS A 508 -26.00 7.84 10.95
C LYS A 508 -25.85 8.31 12.38
N GLU A 509 -26.86 8.98 12.92
CA GLU A 509 -26.91 9.45 14.30
C GLU A 509 -26.87 8.29 15.29
N GLU A 510 -27.71 7.27 15.07
CA GLU A 510 -27.80 6.13 15.97
C GLU A 510 -26.53 5.28 15.97
N LEU A 511 -25.83 5.17 14.84
CA LEU A 511 -24.52 4.50 14.77
C LEU A 511 -23.49 5.19 15.67
N VAL A 512 -23.49 6.52 15.74
CA VAL A 512 -22.61 7.25 16.67
C VAL A 512 -22.97 6.93 18.12
N CYS A 513 -24.26 6.97 18.46
CA CYS A 513 -24.76 6.64 19.80
C CYS A 513 -24.40 5.22 20.23
N VAL A 514 -24.61 4.23 19.35
CA VAL A 514 -24.28 2.82 19.59
C VAL A 514 -22.78 2.64 19.84
N MET A 515 -21.94 3.25 19.00
CA MET A 515 -20.49 3.15 19.14
C MET A 515 -20.01 3.77 20.46
N GLU A 516 -20.44 4.97 20.80
CA GLU A 516 -20.03 5.61 22.06
C GLU A 516 -20.52 4.85 23.28
N ALA A 517 -21.75 4.32 23.25
CA ALA A 517 -22.29 3.51 24.34
C ALA A 517 -21.46 2.23 24.54
N SER A 518 -21.10 1.55 23.44
CA SER A 518 -20.20 0.41 23.47
C SER A 518 -18.82 0.76 24.02
N LEU A 519 -18.21 1.85 23.54
CA LEU A 519 -16.90 2.32 24.02
C LEU A 519 -16.92 2.67 25.52
N ARG A 520 -17.99 3.28 26.02
CA ARG A 520 -18.16 3.55 27.46
C ARG A 520 -18.19 2.26 28.28
N ARG A 521 -18.89 1.23 27.82
CA ARG A 521 -18.93 -0.08 28.49
C ARG A 521 -17.57 -0.78 28.46
N ILE A 522 -16.89 -0.77 27.31
CA ILE A 522 -15.53 -1.33 27.16
C ILE A 522 -14.54 -0.60 28.06
N ARG A 523 -14.61 0.74 28.15
CA ARG A 523 -13.75 1.54 29.03
C ARG A 523 -13.89 1.16 30.51
N GLY A 524 -15.06 0.67 30.93
CA GLY A 524 -15.29 0.17 32.28
C GLY A 524 -14.71 -1.22 32.55
N MET A 525 -14.22 -1.93 31.53
CA MET A 525 -13.60 -3.25 31.68
C MET A 525 -12.15 -3.14 32.14
N ARG A 526 -11.68 -4.12 32.92
CA ARG A 526 -10.27 -4.17 33.39
C ARG A 526 -9.26 -4.31 32.24
N HIS A 527 -9.65 -4.99 31.15
CA HIS A 527 -8.83 -5.17 29.97
C HIS A 527 -9.71 -5.27 28.72
N VAL A 528 -9.26 -4.69 27.60
CA VAL A 528 -10.05 -4.65 26.35
C VAL A 528 -10.36 -6.05 25.80
N SER A 529 -9.50 -7.04 26.06
CA SER A 529 -9.72 -8.45 25.69
C SER A 529 -11.01 -9.04 26.25
N LEU A 530 -11.51 -8.52 27.38
CA LEU A 530 -12.77 -9.00 27.99
C LEU A 530 -13.98 -8.68 27.11
N ALA A 531 -13.91 -7.60 26.31
CA ALA A 531 -14.94 -7.27 25.33
C ALA A 531 -15.06 -8.36 24.24
N PHE A 532 -13.99 -9.14 24.04
CA PHE A 532 -13.86 -10.24 23.08
C PHE A 532 -14.02 -11.63 23.71
N ALA A 533 -14.24 -11.73 25.03
CA ALA A 533 -14.44 -13.01 25.72
C ALA A 533 -15.91 -13.25 26.12
N GLY A 534 -16.78 -12.26 25.94
CA GLY A 534 -18.18 -12.26 26.38
C GLY A 534 -19.20 -12.36 25.24
N SER A 535 -20.30 -11.60 25.32
CA SER A 535 -21.37 -11.62 24.31
C SER A 535 -21.02 -10.96 22.97
N HIS A 536 -19.82 -10.37 22.84
CA HIS A 536 -19.36 -9.61 21.68
C HIS A 536 -20.22 -8.40 21.29
N MET A 537 -21.30 -8.09 22.01
CA MET A 537 -22.25 -7.02 21.68
C MET A 537 -21.60 -5.63 21.68
N ASP A 538 -20.71 -5.36 22.63
CA ASP A 538 -20.04 -4.07 22.71
C ASP A 538 -19.08 -3.87 21.54
N VAL A 539 -18.30 -4.91 21.25
CA VAL A 539 -17.40 -4.96 20.09
C VAL A 539 -18.19 -4.80 18.79
N ALA A 540 -19.27 -5.58 18.60
CA ALA A 540 -20.15 -5.48 17.45
C ALA A 540 -20.76 -4.09 17.29
N GLY A 541 -21.08 -3.40 18.40
CA GLY A 541 -21.55 -2.00 18.36
C GLY A 541 -20.48 -1.00 17.89
N VAL A 542 -19.21 -1.21 18.22
CA VAL A 542 -18.12 -0.39 17.67
C VAL A 542 -17.95 -0.65 16.17
N PHE A 543 -18.02 -1.92 15.77
CA PHE A 543 -17.82 -2.30 14.38
C PHE A 543 -18.98 -1.95 13.46
N LEU A 544 -20.23 -2.08 13.89
CA LEU A 544 -21.41 -1.77 13.08
C LEU A 544 -21.32 -0.34 12.54
N SER A 545 -20.82 0.56 13.37
CA SER A 545 -20.57 1.95 13.02
C SER A 545 -19.39 2.11 12.07
N LEU A 546 -18.30 1.37 12.27
CA LEU A 546 -17.17 1.37 11.34
C LEU A 546 -17.53 0.80 9.96
N ASP A 547 -18.22 -0.34 9.90
CA ASP A 547 -18.62 -1.02 8.67
C ASP A 547 -19.49 -0.09 7.80
N PHE A 548 -20.60 0.39 8.36
CA PHE A 548 -21.55 1.20 7.60
C PHE A 548 -21.06 2.62 7.27
N GLN A 549 -20.14 3.18 8.05
CA GLN A 549 -19.61 4.52 7.81
C GLN A 549 -18.38 4.51 6.89
N THR A 550 -17.57 3.45 6.93
CA THR A 550 -16.38 3.31 6.06
C THR A 550 -16.68 2.56 4.76
N GLY A 551 -17.75 1.75 4.72
CA GLY A 551 -18.10 0.90 3.58
C GLY A 551 -17.24 -0.36 3.47
N LYS A 552 -16.60 -0.77 4.56
CA LYS A 552 -15.78 -1.98 4.68
C LYS A 552 -16.62 -3.07 5.31
N ASP A 553 -17.01 -4.06 4.51
CA ASP A 553 -17.82 -5.21 4.94
C ASP A 553 -16.98 -6.11 5.86
N PHE A 554 -17.01 -5.82 7.17
CA PHE A 554 -16.27 -6.58 8.18
C PHE A 554 -16.94 -7.92 8.48
N ALA A 555 -18.22 -8.08 8.12
CA ALA A 555 -19.00 -9.28 8.38
C ALA A 555 -18.88 -10.34 7.27
N ASN A 556 -18.52 -9.97 6.03
CA ASN A 556 -18.44 -10.93 4.90
C ASN A 556 -17.03 -11.14 4.33
N ASN A 557 -15.97 -10.74 5.04
CA ASN A 557 -14.60 -10.95 4.58
C ASN A 557 -13.92 -12.15 5.29
N PRO A 558 -14.00 -13.37 4.74
CA PRO A 558 -13.42 -14.58 5.35
C PRO A 558 -11.87 -14.61 5.35
N GLN A 559 -11.20 -13.53 4.94
CA GLN A 559 -9.74 -13.39 4.96
C GLN A 559 -9.25 -12.30 5.93
N MET A 560 -10.10 -11.85 6.87
CA MET A 560 -9.65 -11.16 8.09
C MET A 560 -9.52 -12.11 9.27
#